data_AF-A0A534YR73-F1
#
_entry.id   AF-A0A534YR73-F1
#
_cell.length_a   1.000
_cell.length_b   1.000
_cell.length_c   1.000
_cell.angle_alpha   90.00
_cell.angle_beta   90.00
_cell.angle_gamma   90.00
#
_symmetry.space_group_name_H-M   'P 1'
#
loop_
_entity.id
_entity.type
_entity.pdbx_description
1 polymer ?
#
loop_
_entity_poly.entity_id
_entity_poly.type
_entity_poly.pdbx_seq_one_letter_code
_entity_poly.pdbx_strand_id
1 'polypeptide(L)'
;MRLRPLLTFFAVGWVVGVATSASAVVVAGGGPKKSDCYAGFEVESEEGPVQVSGHAGNIVNGRTLGTSCTFDVQLCVNEPVTGCTATAVTSFVDKKGGFPQPTLASTATSCGAMKPFTVQLGGKKKNKTRSLKIHVVAKTSGKPKNDADNLILRCIFGAVPFCGAVTSPADIPCTSVAANAATCPPNPAGGPNEADVTVATSGTDLDNGWTGTSHNFPVVGGSQLKLCLVGCDDTTNPLCGLCGPTGAGSLNTATFGPPLPLLAANVPVCVTNRFVSGEIVRGSADLKTGDTNVVVDLLSDVFLTTAGEVCPRCKNNQCTSGPNEGQPCTVEGTVTVAQAAGDKVYGTSRACPPSSATSQFAGTLKIHLPLTTGRAVCNGPLPCTAQPGDPSTGIPVQDDQCGGALCNASCTGLACTGHTPDGQCLDSKGGISQFCCSNDTTKPCYPTKQVPGVAGNIERTGIANPLTPPWGDGIYPKTGNGTVVSTFCEPATTSNTINTTTGLPGPGALILPGMTVVTKQ
;
A
#
# COMPACT_ATOMS: atom_id res chain seq x y z
N MET A 1 63.64 16.18 -1.29
CA MET A 1 63.39 15.04 -2.20
C MET A 1 61.88 14.80 -2.19
N ARG A 2 61.19 15.12 -3.30
CA ARG A 2 59.73 15.11 -3.41
C ARG A 2 59.23 13.67 -3.56
N LEU A 3 58.44 13.16 -2.60
CA LEU A 3 57.59 11.99 -2.82
C LEU A 3 56.17 12.45 -3.19
N ARG A 4 55.69 12.00 -4.35
CA ARG A 4 54.30 12.13 -4.81
C ARG A 4 53.46 11.02 -4.15
N PRO A 5 52.22 11.30 -3.69
CA PRO A 5 51.29 10.23 -3.36
C PRO A 5 50.57 9.76 -4.64
N LEU A 6 50.52 8.45 -4.82
CA LEU A 6 49.73 7.76 -5.84
C LEU A 6 48.25 7.83 -5.42
N LEU A 7 47.39 8.46 -6.24
CA LEU A 7 45.94 8.33 -6.10
C LEU A 7 45.50 7.03 -6.77
N THR A 8 45.04 6.07 -5.98
CA THR A 8 44.37 4.85 -6.46
C THR A 8 42.88 5.15 -6.57
N PHE A 9 42.35 5.28 -7.79
CA PHE A 9 40.90 5.34 -8.03
C PHE A 9 40.31 3.94 -7.87
N PHE A 10 39.54 3.71 -6.80
CA PHE A 10 38.61 2.58 -6.74
C PHE A 10 37.34 2.97 -7.49
N ALA A 11 37.15 2.39 -8.67
CA ALA A 11 35.85 2.41 -9.35
C ALA A 11 34.92 1.44 -8.63
N VAL A 12 34.05 1.95 -7.76
CA VAL A 12 32.93 1.18 -7.20
C VAL A 12 31.87 1.08 -8.29
N GLY A 13 31.79 -0.08 -8.92
CA GLY A 13 30.70 -0.41 -9.84
C GLY A 13 29.38 -0.48 -9.08
N TRP A 14 28.47 0.45 -9.36
CA TRP A 14 27.08 0.37 -8.92
C TRP A 14 26.40 -0.76 -9.69
N VAL A 15 26.10 -1.86 -9.01
CA VAL A 15 25.15 -2.86 -9.50
C VAL A 15 23.76 -2.31 -9.20
N VAL A 16 23.10 -1.76 -10.21
CA VAL A 16 21.67 -1.43 -10.15
C VAL A 16 20.91 -2.77 -10.19
N GLY A 17 20.59 -3.30 -9.01
CA GLY A 17 19.63 -4.39 -8.90
C GLY A 17 18.23 -3.82 -9.14
N VAL A 18 17.56 -4.28 -10.19
CA VAL A 18 16.12 -4.03 -10.38
C VAL A 18 15.41 -4.88 -9.33
N ALA A 19 14.90 -4.24 -8.28
CA ALA A 19 14.13 -4.92 -7.25
C ALA A 19 12.79 -5.34 -7.83
N THR A 20 12.53 -6.64 -7.89
CA THR A 20 11.20 -7.18 -8.22
C THR A 20 10.24 -6.91 -7.07
N SER A 21 8.97 -6.69 -7.38
CA SER A 21 7.96 -6.33 -6.38
C SER A 21 7.32 -7.57 -5.75
N ALA A 22 7.28 -7.61 -4.41
CA ALA A 22 6.67 -8.69 -3.63
C ALA A 22 5.14 -8.81 -3.80
N SER A 23 4.51 -7.87 -4.51
CA SER A 23 3.09 -7.84 -4.88
C SER A 23 2.80 -8.42 -6.27
N ALA A 24 3.83 -8.63 -7.09
CA ALA A 24 3.67 -9.16 -8.44
C ALA A 24 3.55 -10.69 -8.42
N VAL A 25 2.54 -11.21 -9.10
CA VAL A 25 2.49 -12.67 -9.34
C VAL A 25 3.48 -13.02 -10.45
N VAL A 26 4.33 -13.99 -10.18
CA VAL A 26 5.26 -14.54 -11.18
C VAL A 26 4.53 -15.56 -12.04
N VAL A 27 4.55 -15.35 -13.35
CA VAL A 27 4.00 -16.24 -14.37
C VAL A 27 5.15 -16.79 -15.19
N ALA A 28 5.53 -18.04 -14.92
CA ALA A 28 6.44 -18.79 -15.77
C ALA A 28 5.80 -18.99 -17.16
N GLY A 29 6.63 -19.01 -18.22
CA GLY A 29 6.24 -18.83 -19.63
C GLY A 29 5.07 -19.69 -20.19
N GLY A 30 4.68 -20.76 -19.51
CA GLY A 30 3.49 -21.55 -19.85
C GLY A 30 3.67 -22.44 -21.09
N GLY A 31 4.93 -22.62 -21.51
CA GLY A 31 5.40 -23.54 -22.53
C GLY A 31 5.92 -24.86 -21.92
N PRO A 32 6.93 -25.50 -22.52
CA PRO A 32 7.58 -26.69 -21.95
C PRO A 32 8.41 -26.35 -20.71
N LYS A 33 8.24 -27.11 -19.61
CA LYS A 33 9.00 -26.98 -18.34
C LYS A 33 10.52 -26.81 -18.46
N LYS A 34 11.12 -27.30 -19.55
CA LYS A 34 12.57 -27.24 -19.81
C LYS A 34 13.04 -25.87 -20.31
N SER A 35 12.13 -25.03 -20.78
CA SER A 35 12.40 -23.70 -21.32
C SER A 35 11.63 -22.57 -20.64
N ASP A 36 10.58 -22.87 -19.86
CA ASP A 36 9.71 -21.89 -19.16
C ASP A 36 10.41 -20.81 -18.30
N CYS A 37 11.72 -20.92 -18.05
CA CYS A 37 12.54 -19.88 -17.42
C CYS A 37 13.07 -18.84 -18.41
N TYR A 38 13.03 -19.07 -19.72
CA TYR A 38 13.61 -18.17 -20.72
C TYR A 38 12.82 -16.86 -20.85
N ALA A 39 11.49 -16.94 -20.77
CA ALA A 39 10.62 -15.77 -20.60
C ALA A 39 9.68 -15.99 -19.42
N GLY A 40 9.61 -15.01 -18.54
CA GLY A 40 8.60 -14.92 -17.48
C GLY A 40 7.92 -13.57 -17.48
N PHE A 41 6.80 -13.49 -16.78
CA PHE A 41 6.11 -12.23 -16.54
C PHE A 41 5.91 -12.02 -15.05
N GLU A 42 6.14 -10.81 -14.59
CA GLU A 42 5.66 -10.37 -13.29
C GLU A 42 4.48 -9.43 -13.51
N VAL A 43 3.36 -9.72 -12.83
CA VAL A 43 2.09 -9.01 -13.06
C VAL A 43 1.51 -8.48 -11.77
N GLU A 44 1.19 -7.19 -11.77
CA GLU A 44 0.43 -6.48 -10.75
C GLU A 44 -0.88 -5.94 -11.34
N SER A 45 -1.80 -5.47 -10.51
CA SER A 45 -3.05 -4.84 -10.96
C SER A 45 -3.42 -3.69 -10.05
N GLU A 46 -3.85 -2.59 -10.66
CA GLU A 46 -4.32 -1.39 -9.96
C GLU A 46 -5.65 -1.66 -9.23
N GLU A 47 -6.39 -2.69 -9.63
CA GLU A 47 -7.63 -3.13 -8.97
C GLU A 47 -7.38 -4.14 -7.84
N GLY A 48 -6.14 -4.31 -7.38
CA GLY A 48 -5.80 -5.17 -6.25
C GLY A 48 -5.27 -6.56 -6.65
N PRO A 49 -5.30 -7.55 -5.74
CA PRO A 49 -4.57 -8.80 -5.93
C PRO A 49 -5.11 -9.61 -7.11
N VAL A 50 -4.20 -10.09 -7.94
CA VAL A 50 -4.52 -10.92 -9.10
C VAL A 50 -4.37 -12.40 -8.79
N GLN A 51 -5.18 -13.24 -9.45
CA GLN A 51 -5.12 -14.69 -9.28
C GLN A 51 -4.55 -15.36 -10.51
N VAL A 52 -3.54 -16.23 -10.34
CA VAL A 52 -3.00 -17.04 -11.44
C VAL A 52 -3.84 -18.32 -11.60
N SER A 53 -4.26 -18.63 -12.83
CA SER A 53 -4.97 -19.86 -13.16
C SER A 53 -4.58 -20.39 -14.54
N GLY A 54 -5.23 -21.48 -14.95
CA GLY A 54 -4.93 -22.20 -16.19
C GLY A 54 -4.00 -23.38 -15.95
N HIS A 55 -4.07 -24.38 -16.83
CA HIS A 55 -3.31 -25.62 -16.69
C HIS A 55 -1.79 -25.40 -16.74
N ALA A 56 -1.35 -24.30 -17.38
CA ALA A 56 0.04 -23.87 -17.46
C ALA A 56 0.36 -22.68 -16.53
N GLY A 57 -0.56 -22.29 -15.64
CA GLY A 57 -0.36 -21.14 -14.75
C GLY A 57 -0.23 -19.79 -15.48
N ASN A 58 -0.82 -19.66 -16.67
CA ASN A 58 -0.51 -18.59 -17.60
C ASN A 58 -1.66 -17.57 -17.78
N ILE A 59 -2.74 -17.70 -16.99
CA ILE A 59 -3.88 -16.79 -16.98
C ILE A 59 -3.87 -15.97 -15.70
N VAL A 60 -3.60 -14.68 -15.79
CA VAL A 60 -3.71 -13.75 -14.66
C VAL A 60 -5.09 -13.14 -14.64
N ASN A 61 -5.75 -13.22 -13.50
CA ASN A 61 -7.14 -12.82 -13.31
C ASN A 61 -7.20 -11.57 -12.46
N GLY A 62 -7.47 -10.46 -13.13
CA GLY A 62 -7.93 -9.23 -12.50
C GLY A 62 -9.45 -9.22 -12.52
N ARG A 63 -10.04 -8.57 -11.54
CA ARG A 63 -11.47 -8.62 -11.35
C ARG A 63 -11.89 -7.26 -10.77
N THR A 64 -12.99 -6.71 -11.25
CA THR A 64 -13.34 -5.29 -11.06
C THR A 64 -14.85 -5.12 -10.87
N LEU A 65 -15.24 -4.08 -10.13
CA LEU A 65 -16.61 -3.56 -10.12
C LEU A 65 -16.81 -2.43 -11.16
N GLY A 66 -15.71 -1.90 -11.71
CA GLY A 66 -15.71 -0.91 -12.78
C GLY A 66 -15.91 -1.54 -14.17
N THR A 67 -15.42 -0.88 -15.21
CA THR A 67 -15.59 -1.32 -16.60
C THR A 67 -14.36 -1.98 -17.21
N SER A 68 -13.23 -2.02 -16.49
CA SER A 68 -11.96 -2.56 -16.96
C SER A 68 -11.05 -2.98 -15.80
N CYS A 69 -10.01 -3.74 -16.12
CA CYS A 69 -8.90 -4.04 -15.24
C CYS A 69 -7.61 -3.56 -15.89
N THR A 70 -6.74 -2.88 -15.16
CA THR A 70 -5.40 -2.47 -15.57
C THR A 70 -4.38 -3.37 -14.88
N PHE A 71 -3.51 -3.97 -15.69
CA PHE A 71 -2.43 -4.82 -15.23
C PHE A 71 -1.09 -4.18 -15.56
N ASP A 72 -0.23 -4.01 -14.57
CA ASP A 72 1.16 -3.66 -14.79
C ASP A 72 1.98 -4.94 -14.99
N VAL A 73 2.60 -5.05 -16.15
CA VAL A 73 3.32 -6.26 -16.56
C VAL A 73 4.75 -5.90 -16.94
N GLN A 74 5.71 -6.62 -16.37
CA GLN A 74 7.08 -6.62 -16.85
C GLN A 74 7.48 -7.97 -17.44
N LEU A 75 8.34 -7.90 -18.45
CA LEU A 75 8.93 -9.08 -19.11
C LEU A 75 10.28 -9.38 -18.46
N CYS A 76 10.45 -10.64 -18.05
CA CYS A 76 11.64 -11.11 -17.37
C CYS A 76 12.33 -12.26 -18.12
N VAL A 77 13.63 -12.40 -17.92
CA VAL A 77 14.47 -13.52 -18.40
C VAL A 77 15.02 -14.32 -17.23
N ASN A 78 15.23 -15.62 -17.43
CA ASN A 78 15.84 -16.54 -16.47
C ASN A 78 15.14 -16.55 -15.10
N GLU A 79 13.81 -16.51 -15.09
CA GLU A 79 13.03 -16.70 -13.87
C GLU A 79 13.36 -18.07 -13.24
N PRO A 80 13.53 -18.17 -11.91
CA PRO A 80 13.88 -19.41 -11.26
C PRO A 80 12.69 -20.39 -11.27
N VAL A 81 12.58 -21.17 -12.34
CA VAL A 81 11.53 -22.20 -12.54
C VAL A 81 12.10 -23.60 -12.34
N THR A 82 11.47 -24.38 -11.46
CA THR A 82 11.86 -25.77 -11.19
C THR A 82 11.83 -26.62 -12.46
N GLY A 83 12.98 -27.20 -12.82
CA GLY A 83 13.13 -28.07 -13.99
C GLY A 83 13.55 -27.34 -15.28
N CYS A 84 13.78 -26.03 -15.21
CA CYS A 84 14.37 -25.23 -16.28
C CYS A 84 15.81 -24.82 -15.93
N THR A 85 16.70 -24.77 -16.92
CA THR A 85 18.09 -24.33 -16.73
C THR A 85 18.28 -23.01 -17.46
N ALA A 86 18.59 -21.95 -16.70
CA ALA A 86 18.83 -20.62 -17.23
C ALA A 86 19.86 -20.64 -18.37
N THR A 87 19.56 -19.92 -19.45
CA THR A 87 20.39 -19.84 -20.65
C THR A 87 20.38 -18.40 -21.15
N ALA A 88 21.47 -17.94 -21.74
CA ALA A 88 21.54 -16.61 -22.34
C ALA A 88 20.45 -16.41 -23.41
N VAL A 89 19.42 -15.64 -23.05
CA VAL A 89 18.38 -15.16 -23.96
C VAL A 89 18.98 -14.03 -24.79
N THR A 90 18.88 -14.12 -26.12
CA THR A 90 19.53 -13.18 -27.05
C THR A 90 18.56 -12.16 -27.62
N SER A 91 17.26 -12.48 -27.69
CA SER A 91 16.23 -11.57 -28.17
C SER A 91 14.83 -12.08 -27.85
N PHE A 92 13.86 -11.17 -27.92
CA PHE A 92 12.43 -11.48 -27.86
C PHE A 92 11.72 -11.13 -29.16
N VAL A 93 10.61 -11.81 -29.42
CA VAL A 93 9.61 -11.39 -30.42
C VAL A 93 8.26 -11.24 -29.72
N ASP A 94 7.79 -10.01 -29.56
CA ASP A 94 6.57 -9.67 -28.80
C ASP A 94 5.54 -8.92 -29.66
N LYS A 95 4.89 -9.64 -30.59
CA LYS A 95 4.01 -9.05 -31.63
C LYS A 95 2.88 -8.12 -31.14
N LYS A 96 2.55 -8.12 -29.84
CA LYS A 96 1.54 -7.26 -29.21
C LYS A 96 2.01 -6.60 -27.90
N GLY A 97 3.19 -6.98 -27.39
CA GLY A 97 3.64 -6.62 -26.05
C GLY A 97 4.25 -5.22 -26.01
N GLY A 98 5.16 -4.92 -26.93
CA GLY A 98 5.96 -3.70 -26.93
C GLY A 98 6.62 -3.45 -25.58
N PHE A 99 7.15 -4.50 -24.95
CA PHE A 99 7.70 -4.44 -23.60
C PHE A 99 9.05 -3.72 -23.59
N PRO A 100 9.32 -2.88 -22.58
CA PRO A 100 10.69 -2.52 -22.23
C PRO A 100 11.51 -3.80 -22.03
N GLN A 101 12.61 -3.92 -22.74
CA GLN A 101 13.39 -5.16 -22.75
C GLN A 101 14.23 -5.29 -21.47
N PRO A 102 14.28 -6.47 -20.83
CA PRO A 102 15.22 -6.74 -19.75
C PRO A 102 16.67 -6.75 -20.27
N THR A 103 17.64 -6.83 -19.36
CA THR A 103 19.04 -7.02 -19.77
C THR A 103 19.23 -8.43 -20.32
N LEU A 104 19.69 -8.54 -21.57
CA LEU A 104 19.83 -9.81 -22.29
C LEU A 104 21.27 -10.36 -22.24
N ALA A 105 21.45 -11.54 -22.82
CA ALA A 105 22.72 -12.26 -22.96
C ALA A 105 23.42 -12.62 -21.63
N SER A 106 22.63 -12.73 -20.56
CA SER A 106 23.05 -13.20 -19.24
C SER A 106 22.29 -14.47 -18.87
N THR A 107 22.82 -15.26 -17.93
CA THR A 107 22.11 -16.36 -17.25
C THR A 107 21.48 -15.92 -15.93
N ALA A 108 21.70 -14.66 -15.52
CA ALA A 108 21.04 -14.07 -14.36
C ALA A 108 19.59 -13.71 -14.67
N THR A 109 18.75 -13.74 -13.64
CA THR A 109 17.38 -13.22 -13.71
C THR A 109 17.42 -11.71 -13.92
N SER A 110 16.60 -11.19 -14.84
CA SER A 110 16.49 -9.75 -15.11
C SER A 110 15.11 -9.42 -15.68
N CYS A 111 14.50 -8.34 -15.19
CA CYS A 111 13.23 -7.83 -15.68
C CYS A 111 13.40 -6.45 -16.34
N GLY A 112 12.56 -6.18 -17.35
CA GLY A 112 12.39 -4.84 -17.91
C GLY A 112 11.53 -3.96 -17.01
N ALA A 113 11.28 -2.71 -17.42
CA ALA A 113 10.34 -1.84 -16.71
C ALA A 113 8.88 -2.32 -16.88
N MET A 114 8.05 -2.06 -15.85
CA MET A 114 6.61 -2.31 -15.88
C MET A 114 5.93 -1.55 -17.01
N LYS A 115 4.93 -2.19 -17.61
CA LYS A 115 4.07 -1.60 -18.64
C LYS A 115 2.61 -1.88 -18.34
N PRO A 116 1.73 -0.86 -18.36
CA PRO A 116 0.30 -1.05 -18.12
C PRO A 116 -0.42 -1.64 -19.33
N PHE A 117 -1.35 -2.56 -19.06
CA PHE A 117 -2.27 -3.17 -20.02
C PHE A 117 -3.70 -3.14 -19.50
N THR A 118 -4.57 -2.39 -20.17
CA THR A 118 -5.98 -2.31 -19.80
C THR A 118 -6.84 -3.31 -20.57
N VAL A 119 -7.61 -4.13 -19.85
CA VAL A 119 -8.58 -5.08 -20.41
C VAL A 119 -10.00 -4.59 -20.13
N GLN A 120 -10.65 -4.07 -21.17
CA GLN A 120 -12.03 -3.56 -21.11
C GLN A 120 -13.05 -4.69 -21.06
N LEU A 121 -14.03 -4.61 -20.15
CA LEU A 121 -15.15 -5.55 -20.07
C LEU A 121 -16.09 -5.39 -21.27
N GLY A 122 -16.70 -6.51 -21.67
CA GLY A 122 -17.59 -6.61 -22.81
C GLY A 122 -19.07 -6.43 -22.45
N GLY A 123 -19.90 -6.38 -23.50
CA GLY A 123 -21.35 -6.26 -23.38
C GLY A 123 -21.84 -4.81 -23.17
N LYS A 124 -23.15 -4.59 -23.37
CA LYS A 124 -23.76 -3.24 -23.26
C LYS A 124 -23.64 -2.65 -21.86
N LYS A 125 -23.74 -3.49 -20.82
CA LYS A 125 -23.59 -3.11 -19.41
C LYS A 125 -22.15 -3.19 -18.90
N LYS A 126 -21.17 -3.42 -19.79
CA LYS A 126 -19.74 -3.54 -19.43
C LYS A 126 -19.44 -4.53 -18.29
N ASN A 127 -20.12 -5.67 -18.31
CA ASN A 127 -20.06 -6.67 -17.25
C ASN A 127 -19.73 -8.09 -17.74
N LYS A 128 -19.31 -8.24 -19.00
CA LYS A 128 -18.88 -9.54 -19.55
C LYS A 128 -17.36 -9.65 -19.51
N THR A 129 -16.85 -10.75 -18.97
CA THR A 129 -15.42 -11.07 -18.94
C THR A 129 -14.75 -10.92 -20.32
N ARG A 130 -13.55 -10.35 -20.32
CA ARG A 130 -12.70 -10.21 -21.49
C ARG A 130 -11.25 -10.58 -21.14
N SER A 131 -10.49 -10.95 -22.16
CA SER A 131 -9.08 -11.27 -21.99
C SER A 131 -8.23 -10.59 -23.05
N LEU A 132 -7.05 -10.16 -22.65
CA LEU A 132 -5.95 -9.78 -23.54
C LEU A 132 -4.91 -10.89 -23.52
N LYS A 133 -4.58 -11.39 -24.72
CA LYS A 133 -3.53 -12.40 -24.89
C LYS A 133 -2.26 -11.73 -25.38
N ILE A 134 -1.20 -11.90 -24.61
CA ILE A 134 0.16 -11.46 -24.90
C ILE A 134 0.96 -12.72 -25.26
N HIS A 135 1.70 -12.64 -26.36
CA HIS A 135 2.50 -13.75 -26.87
C HIS A 135 3.93 -13.26 -27.06
N VAL A 136 4.86 -13.88 -26.37
CA VAL A 136 6.29 -13.58 -26.41
C VAL A 136 7.04 -14.82 -26.87
N VAL A 137 8.05 -14.65 -27.70
CA VAL A 137 8.97 -15.72 -28.07
C VAL A 137 10.36 -15.34 -27.62
N ALA A 138 10.93 -16.05 -26.64
CA ALA A 138 12.33 -15.93 -26.28
C ALA A 138 13.19 -16.70 -27.29
N LYS A 139 14.30 -16.11 -27.71
CA LYS A 139 15.33 -16.79 -28.50
C LYS A 139 16.58 -16.93 -27.66
N THR A 140 17.19 -18.12 -27.67
CA THR A 140 18.39 -18.41 -26.88
C THR A 140 19.48 -19.03 -27.75
N SER A 141 20.70 -19.04 -27.22
CA SER A 141 21.83 -19.79 -27.81
C SER A 141 21.79 -21.29 -27.47
N GLY A 142 20.94 -21.71 -26.53
CA GLY A 142 20.83 -23.08 -26.05
C GLY A 142 19.75 -23.91 -26.76
N LYS A 143 19.37 -25.03 -26.14
CA LYS A 143 18.29 -25.92 -26.61
C LYS A 143 17.18 -25.97 -25.54
N PRO A 144 15.91 -25.71 -25.89
CA PRO A 144 15.42 -25.31 -27.21
C PRO A 144 15.85 -23.88 -27.60
N LYS A 145 16.00 -23.63 -28.89
CA LYS A 145 16.44 -22.31 -29.42
C LYS A 145 15.39 -21.23 -29.32
N ASN A 146 14.13 -21.63 -29.30
CA ASN A 146 12.99 -20.74 -29.16
C ASN A 146 12.09 -21.30 -28.07
N ASP A 147 11.56 -20.41 -27.25
CA ASP A 147 10.48 -20.72 -26.33
C ASP A 147 9.33 -19.73 -26.55
N ALA A 148 8.10 -20.23 -26.50
CA ALA A 148 6.93 -19.47 -26.90
C ALA A 148 5.91 -19.45 -25.77
N ASP A 149 5.76 -18.26 -25.21
CA ASP A 149 5.09 -18.04 -23.94
C ASP A 149 3.85 -17.17 -24.12
N ASN A 150 2.81 -17.52 -23.37
CA ASN A 150 1.51 -16.88 -23.50
C ASN A 150 1.02 -16.39 -22.15
N LEU A 151 1.02 -15.08 -21.95
CA LEU A 151 0.32 -14.45 -20.84
C LEU A 151 -1.10 -14.09 -21.26
N ILE A 152 -2.10 -14.52 -20.49
CA ILE A 152 -3.49 -14.15 -20.69
C ILE A 152 -3.93 -13.30 -19.50
N LEU A 153 -4.07 -11.99 -19.72
CA LEU A 153 -4.67 -11.08 -18.76
C LEU A 153 -6.19 -11.16 -18.91
N ARG A 154 -6.90 -11.63 -17.90
CA ARG A 154 -8.36 -11.80 -17.92
C ARG A 154 -8.98 -10.84 -16.93
N CYS A 155 -9.83 -9.94 -17.41
CA CYS A 155 -10.64 -9.07 -16.59
C CYS A 155 -12.04 -9.65 -16.43
N ILE A 156 -12.46 -9.84 -15.18
CA ILE A 156 -13.74 -10.45 -14.81
C ILE A 156 -14.59 -9.41 -14.07
N PHE A 157 -15.85 -9.28 -14.46
CA PHE A 157 -16.82 -8.52 -13.67
C PHE A 157 -17.36 -9.37 -12.52
N GLY A 158 -17.42 -8.82 -11.32
CA GLY A 158 -18.11 -9.44 -10.18
C GLY A 158 -17.38 -9.26 -8.85
N ALA A 159 -18.01 -9.72 -7.77
CA ALA A 159 -17.46 -9.67 -6.42
C ALA A 159 -16.04 -10.26 -6.40
N VAL A 160 -15.10 -9.40 -6.04
CA VAL A 160 -13.67 -9.63 -5.99
C VAL A 160 -13.28 -9.78 -4.52
N PRO A 161 -12.32 -10.63 -4.15
CA PRO A 161 -11.34 -10.23 -3.14
C PRO A 161 -10.66 -8.96 -3.68
N PHE A 162 -11.28 -7.81 -3.42
CA PHE A 162 -10.85 -6.48 -3.81
C PHE A 162 -10.85 -5.75 -2.53
N CYS A 163 -9.70 -5.18 -2.24
CA CYS A 163 -9.45 -4.28 -1.14
C CYS A 163 -9.06 -2.95 -1.75
N GLY A 164 -9.92 -1.95 -1.63
CA GLY A 164 -9.58 -0.60 -2.07
C GLY A 164 -10.76 0.35 -2.13
N ALA A 165 -10.52 1.53 -2.70
CA ALA A 165 -11.55 2.52 -2.95
C ALA A 165 -12.50 2.07 -4.07
N VAL A 166 -13.81 2.17 -3.87
CA VAL A 166 -14.81 1.80 -4.88
C VAL A 166 -14.74 2.71 -6.12
N THR A 167 -14.20 3.92 -5.95
CA THR A 167 -13.94 4.89 -7.02
C THR A 167 -12.43 5.03 -7.24
N SER A 168 -11.98 4.88 -8.47
CA SER A 168 -10.60 5.19 -8.85
C SER A 168 -10.39 6.70 -8.95
N PRO A 169 -9.16 7.20 -8.75
CA PRO A 169 -8.81 8.58 -9.08
C PRO A 169 -9.09 8.91 -10.54
N ALA A 170 -9.37 10.18 -10.83
CA ALA A 170 -9.35 10.69 -12.20
C ALA A 170 -7.90 10.73 -12.72
N ASP A 171 -7.70 10.30 -13.97
CA ASP A 171 -6.39 10.29 -14.61
C ASP A 171 -6.02 11.69 -15.12
N ILE A 172 -5.47 12.51 -14.23
CA ILE A 172 -4.97 13.86 -14.53
C ILE A 172 -3.43 13.84 -14.43
N PRO A 173 -2.70 14.08 -15.54
CA PRO A 173 -1.24 13.95 -15.55
C PRO A 173 -0.50 14.95 -14.66
N CYS A 174 0.55 14.48 -13.98
CA CYS A 174 1.47 15.30 -13.17
C CYS A 174 2.61 15.94 -13.97
N THR A 175 2.39 16.32 -15.24
CA THR A 175 3.47 16.74 -16.15
C THR A 175 4.18 18.03 -15.73
N SER A 176 3.52 18.89 -14.93
CA SER A 176 4.09 20.13 -14.41
C SER A 176 4.85 19.95 -13.09
N VAL A 177 4.83 18.76 -12.47
CA VAL A 177 5.42 18.51 -11.14
C VAL A 177 6.61 17.56 -11.27
N ALA A 178 7.81 18.05 -10.92
CA ALA A 178 9.00 17.22 -10.91
C ALA A 178 8.98 16.22 -9.73
N ALA A 179 9.50 15.01 -9.93
CA ALA A 179 9.54 13.95 -8.91
C ALA A 179 10.40 14.30 -7.66
N ASN A 180 11.24 15.33 -7.75
CA ASN A 180 12.05 15.85 -6.65
C ASN A 180 11.67 17.27 -6.22
N ALA A 181 10.48 17.75 -6.63
CA ALA A 181 10.05 19.10 -6.25
C ALA A 181 9.85 19.20 -4.73
N ALA A 182 10.47 20.21 -4.12
CA ALA A 182 10.35 20.52 -2.69
C ALA A 182 9.12 21.38 -2.37
N THR A 183 8.59 22.07 -3.39
CA THR A 183 7.44 22.99 -3.31
C THR A 183 6.56 22.81 -4.53
N CYS A 184 5.27 23.12 -4.40
CA CYS A 184 4.37 23.02 -5.54
C CYS A 184 4.51 24.18 -6.51
N PRO A 185 4.74 23.93 -7.81
CA PRO A 185 4.76 24.98 -8.82
C PRO A 185 3.37 25.60 -8.98
N PRO A 186 3.27 26.85 -9.48
CA PRO A 186 1.99 27.45 -9.80
C PRO A 186 1.17 26.55 -10.74
N ASN A 187 -0.12 26.40 -10.46
CA ASN A 187 -1.00 25.57 -11.27
C ASN A 187 -1.22 26.24 -12.64
N PRO A 188 -0.84 25.59 -13.77
CA PRO A 188 -0.95 26.18 -15.10
C PRO A 188 -2.37 26.58 -15.52
N ALA A 189 -3.40 25.96 -14.92
CA ALA A 189 -4.80 26.31 -15.15
C ALA A 189 -5.26 27.55 -14.36
N GLY A 190 -4.38 28.14 -13.53
CA GLY A 190 -4.65 29.38 -12.79
C GLY A 190 -5.40 29.19 -11.45
N GLY A 191 -5.64 27.95 -11.03
CA GLY A 191 -6.23 27.59 -9.74
C GLY A 191 -5.24 27.53 -8.57
N PRO A 192 -5.62 26.89 -7.45
CA PRO A 192 -4.71 26.65 -6.33
C PRO A 192 -3.60 25.67 -6.72
N ASN A 193 -2.49 25.70 -5.98
CA ASN A 193 -1.29 24.93 -6.31
C ASN A 193 -0.92 23.85 -5.27
N GLU A 194 -1.40 23.92 -4.03
CA GLU A 194 -1.04 22.95 -2.98
C GLU A 194 -2.22 22.60 -2.08
N ALA A 195 -2.35 21.31 -1.75
CA ALA A 195 -3.18 20.78 -0.69
C ALA A 195 -2.32 20.06 0.36
N ASP A 196 -2.44 20.46 1.61
CA ASP A 196 -1.83 19.80 2.77
C ASP A 196 -2.91 19.04 3.54
N VAL A 197 -2.81 17.71 3.59
CA VAL A 197 -3.70 16.83 4.33
C VAL A 197 -3.01 16.40 5.62
N THR A 198 -3.57 16.77 6.76
CA THR A 198 -3.05 16.42 8.09
C THR A 198 -4.03 15.50 8.82
N VAL A 199 -3.54 14.34 9.27
CA VAL A 199 -4.32 13.37 10.06
C VAL A 199 -4.63 13.95 11.44
N ALA A 200 -5.88 13.82 11.89
CA ALA A 200 -6.32 14.28 13.20
C ALA A 200 -5.70 13.46 14.34
N THR A 201 -5.69 14.01 15.55
CA THR A 201 -5.10 13.37 16.74
C THR A 201 -6.02 12.37 17.44
N SER A 202 -7.25 12.21 16.95
CA SER A 202 -8.27 11.35 17.55
C SER A 202 -9.29 10.90 16.52
N GLY A 203 -10.01 9.80 16.81
CA GLY A 203 -11.00 9.23 15.90
C GLY A 203 -10.40 8.45 14.74
N THR A 204 -9.08 8.21 14.77
CA THR A 204 -8.39 7.35 13.83
C THR A 204 -8.59 5.89 14.19
N ASP A 205 -8.54 5.03 13.19
CA ASP A 205 -8.68 3.59 13.37
C ASP A 205 -7.80 2.84 12.36
N LEU A 206 -7.08 1.84 12.84
CA LEU A 206 -6.27 0.92 12.05
C LEU A 206 -6.54 -0.51 12.55
N ASP A 207 -7.04 -1.31 11.64
CA ASP A 207 -7.19 -2.75 11.82
C ASP A 207 -6.20 -3.49 10.94
N ASN A 208 -5.52 -4.48 11.52
CA ASN A 208 -4.54 -5.30 10.82
C ASN A 208 -4.85 -6.79 10.96
N GLY A 209 -4.78 -7.51 9.85
CA GLY A 209 -4.98 -8.96 9.74
C GLY A 209 -6.37 -9.49 10.16
N TRP A 210 -6.54 -10.81 10.04
CA TRP A 210 -7.85 -11.47 10.21
C TRP A 210 -8.17 -11.91 11.65
N THR A 211 -7.24 -11.83 12.60
CA THR A 211 -7.43 -12.41 13.95
C THR A 211 -8.37 -11.60 14.85
N GLY A 212 -8.54 -10.31 14.58
CA GLY A 212 -9.20 -9.37 15.48
C GLY A 212 -8.34 -8.87 16.64
N THR A 213 -7.19 -9.50 16.89
CA THR A 213 -6.31 -9.15 18.01
C THR A 213 -5.58 -7.82 17.74
N SER A 214 -5.18 -7.60 16.49
CA SER A 214 -4.48 -6.40 16.03
C SER A 214 -5.43 -5.36 15.40
N HIS A 215 -6.67 -5.33 15.88
CA HIS A 215 -7.70 -4.36 15.48
C HIS A 215 -7.79 -3.18 16.46
N ASN A 216 -8.37 -2.09 15.98
CA ASN A 216 -8.75 -0.89 16.71
C ASN A 216 -7.56 -0.11 17.27
N PHE A 217 -6.49 0.05 16.50
CA PHE A 217 -5.37 0.91 16.87
C PHE A 217 -5.58 2.36 16.42
N PRO A 218 -5.17 3.35 17.21
CA PRO A 218 -5.05 4.71 16.71
C PRO A 218 -3.87 4.83 15.75
N VAL A 219 -3.93 5.79 14.84
CA VAL A 219 -2.81 6.18 13.98
C VAL A 219 -2.18 7.44 14.57
N VAL A 220 -0.89 7.67 14.32
CA VAL A 220 -0.24 8.89 14.81
C VAL A 220 -0.84 10.12 14.11
N GLY A 221 -1.56 10.94 14.87
CA GLY A 221 -2.03 12.24 14.41
C GLY A 221 -0.88 13.21 14.08
N GLY A 222 -1.16 14.18 13.21
CA GLY A 222 -0.15 15.09 12.68
C GLY A 222 0.66 14.53 11.51
N SER A 223 0.43 13.27 11.12
CA SER A 223 0.96 12.73 9.86
C SER A 223 0.42 13.54 8.68
N GLN A 224 1.30 13.95 7.77
CA GLN A 224 0.96 14.85 6.65
C GLN A 224 1.20 14.19 5.29
N LEU A 225 0.31 14.49 4.36
CA LEU A 225 0.47 14.25 2.94
C LEU A 225 0.25 15.56 2.17
N LYS A 226 1.29 16.04 1.52
CA LYS A 226 1.28 17.26 0.73
C LYS A 226 1.20 16.93 -0.75
N LEU A 227 0.29 17.60 -1.46
CA LEU A 227 -0.06 17.28 -2.84
C LEU A 227 -0.14 18.57 -3.65
N CYS A 228 0.58 18.61 -4.77
CA CYS A 228 0.44 19.67 -5.73
C CYS A 228 -0.84 19.49 -6.54
N LEU A 229 -1.55 20.60 -6.75
CA LEU A 229 -2.80 20.66 -7.47
C LEU A 229 -2.56 21.05 -8.92
N VAL A 230 -3.13 20.30 -9.86
CA VAL A 230 -3.00 20.54 -11.30
C VAL A 230 -4.33 20.40 -12.03
N GLY A 231 -4.49 21.12 -13.13
CA GLY A 231 -5.61 20.94 -14.08
C GLY A 231 -6.94 21.58 -13.67
N CYS A 232 -7.09 21.99 -12.40
CA CYS A 232 -8.25 22.73 -11.92
C CYS A 232 -8.01 24.25 -11.90
N ASP A 233 -9.11 25.01 -11.89
CA ASP A 233 -9.11 26.46 -11.77
C ASP A 233 -10.11 26.93 -10.70
N ASP A 234 -10.22 28.24 -10.49
CA ASP A 234 -11.10 28.81 -9.46
C ASP A 234 -12.56 29.01 -9.90
N THR A 235 -12.93 28.74 -11.16
CA THR A 235 -14.21 29.24 -11.71
C THR A 235 -15.01 28.27 -12.57
N THR A 236 -14.34 27.39 -13.32
CA THR A 236 -14.97 26.49 -14.30
C THR A 236 -14.70 25.02 -14.03
N ASN A 237 -13.51 24.66 -13.53
CA ASN A 237 -13.13 23.28 -13.28
C ASN A 237 -12.66 23.06 -11.82
N PRO A 238 -13.50 22.48 -10.94
CA PRO A 238 -13.12 22.17 -9.57
C PRO A 238 -12.29 20.88 -9.42
N LEU A 239 -12.20 20.04 -10.47
CA LEU A 239 -11.52 18.75 -10.40
C LEU A 239 -10.02 18.90 -10.66
N CYS A 240 -9.22 18.75 -9.60
CA CYS A 240 -7.77 18.79 -9.63
C CYS A 240 -7.17 17.38 -9.72
N GLY A 241 -6.06 17.24 -10.44
CA GLY A 241 -5.10 16.17 -10.22
C GLY A 241 -4.26 16.46 -8.98
N LEU A 242 -3.88 15.40 -8.26
CA LEU A 242 -3.07 15.45 -7.06
C LEU A 242 -1.72 14.80 -7.34
N CYS A 243 -0.63 15.52 -7.06
CA CYS A 243 0.74 15.08 -7.36
C CYS A 243 1.65 15.31 -6.16
N GLY A 244 2.09 14.25 -5.48
CA GLY A 244 2.93 14.33 -4.28
C GLY A 244 4.31 13.71 -4.48
N PRO A 245 5.34 14.48 -4.87
CA PRO A 245 6.71 14.00 -4.94
C PRO A 245 7.23 13.45 -3.59
N THR A 246 7.90 12.31 -3.61
CA THR A 246 8.41 11.61 -2.41
C THR A 246 9.93 11.44 -2.42
N GLY A 247 10.53 11.33 -1.23
CA GLY A 247 11.96 11.16 -1.03
C GLY A 247 12.62 12.32 -0.29
N ALA A 248 13.88 12.14 0.09
CA ALA A 248 14.62 13.17 0.83
C ALA A 248 14.70 14.48 0.03
N GLY A 249 14.29 15.59 0.66
CA GLY A 249 14.28 16.91 0.03
C GLY A 249 13.11 17.16 -0.93
N SER A 250 12.22 16.19 -1.15
CA SER A 250 10.96 16.42 -1.87
C SER A 250 9.88 16.96 -0.94
N LEU A 251 8.72 17.30 -1.53
CA LEU A 251 7.53 17.77 -0.85
C LEU A 251 7.10 16.89 0.34
N ASN A 252 7.09 15.56 0.17
CA ASN A 252 6.66 14.61 1.22
C ASN A 252 7.79 14.00 2.05
N THR A 253 9.05 14.39 1.84
CA THR A 253 10.21 13.82 2.53
C THR A 253 10.25 12.27 2.41
N ALA A 254 10.95 11.58 3.34
CA ALA A 254 11.15 10.13 3.27
C ALA A 254 10.04 9.29 3.93
N THR A 255 9.28 9.84 4.89
CA THR A 255 8.32 9.05 5.69
C THR A 255 6.92 9.65 5.71
N PHE A 256 5.92 8.78 5.81
CA PHE A 256 4.54 9.15 6.09
C PHE A 256 4.31 9.13 7.60
N GLY A 257 4.63 10.25 8.25
CA GLY A 257 4.55 10.40 9.70
C GLY A 257 5.75 9.81 10.47
N PRO A 258 5.74 9.95 11.82
CA PRO A 258 6.71 9.33 12.71
C PRO A 258 6.39 7.83 12.96
N PRO A 259 7.28 7.06 13.63
CA PRO A 259 7.03 5.65 13.91
C PRO A 259 5.73 5.40 14.70
N LEU A 260 5.00 4.35 14.31
CA LEU A 260 3.71 3.96 14.88
C LEU A 260 3.90 2.80 15.88
N PRO A 261 3.68 3.03 17.19
CA PRO A 261 3.75 1.97 18.18
C PRO A 261 2.44 1.19 18.27
N LEU A 262 2.50 -0.12 18.07
CA LEU A 262 1.39 -1.06 18.14
C LEU A 262 1.67 -2.13 19.20
N LEU A 263 0.68 -2.46 20.03
CA LEU A 263 0.82 -3.53 21.01
C LEU A 263 -0.51 -4.25 21.20
N ALA A 264 -0.53 -5.53 20.84
CA ALA A 264 -1.66 -6.42 21.09
C ALA A 264 -1.17 -7.80 21.52
N ALA A 265 -1.90 -8.43 22.46
CA ALA A 265 -1.59 -9.75 22.99
C ALA A 265 -0.11 -9.92 23.41
N ASN A 266 0.46 -8.88 24.03
CA ASN A 266 1.88 -8.81 24.43
C ASN A 266 2.89 -8.91 23.29
N VAL A 267 2.49 -8.65 22.05
CA VAL A 267 3.39 -8.53 20.89
C VAL A 267 3.56 -7.05 20.53
N PRO A 268 4.67 -6.41 20.96
CA PRO A 268 4.98 -5.01 20.67
C PRO A 268 5.60 -4.88 19.28
N VAL A 269 5.01 -4.05 18.44
CA VAL A 269 5.45 -3.80 17.07
C VAL A 269 5.65 -2.30 16.87
N CYS A 270 6.80 -1.91 16.32
CA CYS A 270 7.02 -0.57 15.81
C CYS A 270 6.98 -0.58 14.28
N VAL A 271 6.15 0.26 13.68
CA VAL A 271 6.05 0.38 12.21
C VAL A 271 6.56 1.74 11.78
N THR A 272 7.48 1.76 10.81
CA THR A 272 7.89 3.00 10.13
C THR A 272 7.39 2.97 8.70
N ASN A 273 6.48 3.89 8.36
CA ASN A 273 5.94 4.01 7.00
C ASN A 273 6.82 4.94 6.18
N ARG A 274 7.57 4.39 5.23
CA ARG A 274 8.38 5.16 4.28
C ARG A 274 7.63 5.30 2.97
N PHE A 275 7.80 6.45 2.31
CA PHE A 275 7.42 6.55 0.92
C PHE A 275 8.41 5.76 0.05
N VAL A 276 7.96 5.28 -1.11
CA VAL A 276 8.89 4.85 -2.16
C VAL A 276 9.59 6.09 -2.69
N SER A 277 10.92 6.13 -2.62
CA SER A 277 11.70 7.32 -2.94
C SER A 277 11.73 7.60 -4.45
N GLY A 278 11.50 8.86 -4.84
CA GLY A 278 11.54 9.29 -6.24
C GLY A 278 10.26 9.00 -7.03
N GLU A 279 9.20 8.57 -6.34
CA GLU A 279 7.87 8.41 -6.93
C GLU A 279 7.05 9.69 -6.78
N ILE A 280 5.90 9.71 -7.47
CA ILE A 280 4.90 10.77 -7.34
C ILE A 280 3.61 10.08 -6.90
N VAL A 281 3.17 10.36 -5.68
CA VAL A 281 1.83 10.01 -5.19
C VAL A 281 0.81 10.65 -6.12
N ARG A 282 -0.17 9.87 -6.59
CA ARG A 282 -1.19 10.32 -7.55
C ARG A 282 -2.60 10.22 -6.99
N GLY A 283 -3.44 11.14 -7.44
CA GLY A 283 -4.85 11.15 -7.09
C GLY A 283 -5.64 12.23 -7.80
N SER A 284 -6.87 12.43 -7.36
CA SER A 284 -7.74 13.51 -7.79
C SER A 284 -8.58 14.02 -6.62
N ALA A 285 -8.87 15.32 -6.62
CA ALA A 285 -9.84 15.92 -5.70
C ALA A 285 -10.78 16.87 -6.44
N ASP A 286 -12.07 16.83 -6.11
CA ASP A 286 -13.03 17.85 -6.49
C ASP A 286 -13.12 18.88 -5.35
N LEU A 287 -12.58 20.08 -5.58
CA LEU A 287 -12.52 21.13 -4.54
C LEU A 287 -13.89 21.72 -4.18
N LYS A 288 -14.91 21.47 -5.01
CA LYS A 288 -16.27 21.95 -4.76
C LYS A 288 -17.04 20.98 -3.87
N THR A 289 -16.92 19.67 -4.10
CA THR A 289 -17.62 18.67 -3.27
C THR A 289 -16.79 18.21 -2.07
N GLY A 290 -15.46 18.31 -2.17
CA GLY A 290 -14.53 17.75 -1.21
C GLY A 290 -14.21 16.28 -1.43
N ASP A 291 -14.67 15.69 -2.54
CA ASP A 291 -14.39 14.29 -2.86
C ASP A 291 -12.92 14.12 -3.23
N THR A 292 -12.25 13.14 -2.65
CA THR A 292 -10.83 12.87 -2.86
C THR A 292 -10.58 11.38 -3.03
N ASN A 293 -9.72 11.02 -3.99
CA ASN A 293 -9.18 9.68 -4.18
C ASN A 293 -7.68 9.80 -4.44
N VAL A 294 -6.86 9.17 -3.60
CA VAL A 294 -5.39 9.19 -3.68
C VAL A 294 -4.87 7.79 -3.44
N VAL A 295 -3.81 7.41 -4.16
CA VAL A 295 -3.10 6.16 -3.93
C VAL A 295 -1.71 6.49 -3.40
N VAL A 296 -1.39 5.95 -2.23
CA VAL A 296 -0.08 6.11 -1.60
C VAL A 296 0.60 4.75 -1.49
N ASP A 297 1.71 4.58 -2.19
CA ASP A 297 2.54 3.40 -2.04
C ASP A 297 3.56 3.60 -0.91
N LEU A 298 3.52 2.69 0.06
CA LEU A 298 4.34 2.74 1.27
C LEU A 298 5.22 1.49 1.38
N LEU A 299 6.41 1.71 1.94
CA LEU A 299 7.31 0.70 2.45
C LEU A 299 7.22 0.74 3.98
N SER A 300 6.46 -0.18 4.56
CA SER A 300 6.25 -0.28 6.01
C SER A 300 7.31 -1.19 6.63
N ASP A 301 8.32 -0.61 7.24
CA ASP A 301 9.36 -1.34 7.97
C ASP A 301 8.82 -1.75 9.34
N VAL A 302 8.82 -3.06 9.62
CA VAL A 302 8.22 -3.65 10.82
C VAL A 302 9.31 -4.12 11.77
N PHE A 303 9.22 -3.75 13.04
CA PHE A 303 10.15 -4.16 14.09
C PHE A 303 9.39 -4.81 15.24
N LEU A 304 9.82 -5.99 15.68
CA LEU A 304 9.39 -6.59 16.94
C LEU A 304 10.25 -5.99 18.07
N THR A 305 9.60 -5.37 19.05
CA THR A 305 10.25 -4.56 20.10
C THR A 305 9.93 -5.08 21.51
N THR A 306 9.77 -4.20 22.51
CA THR A 306 9.43 -4.58 23.89
C THR A 306 8.23 -3.78 24.39
N ALA A 307 7.46 -4.33 25.35
CA ALA A 307 6.28 -3.63 25.87
C ALA A 307 6.64 -2.33 26.63
N GLY A 308 7.87 -2.19 27.14
CA GLY A 308 8.34 -0.97 27.82
C GLY A 308 8.80 0.13 26.86
N GLU A 309 9.16 -0.24 25.64
CA GLU A 309 9.59 0.67 24.59
C GLU A 309 9.09 0.12 23.25
N VAL A 310 7.81 0.36 22.95
CA VAL A 310 7.15 -0.18 21.76
C VAL A 310 7.74 0.46 20.50
N CYS A 311 7.94 1.78 20.51
CA CYS A 311 8.76 2.52 19.56
C CYS A 311 9.67 3.50 20.31
N PRO A 312 10.79 3.94 19.70
CA PRO A 312 11.51 5.11 20.18
C PRO A 312 10.62 6.34 20.25
N ARG A 313 10.87 7.18 21.26
CA ARG A 313 10.05 8.35 21.59
C ARG A 313 10.90 9.59 21.56
N CYS A 314 10.25 10.72 21.33
CA CYS A 314 10.80 12.02 21.68
C CYS A 314 10.34 12.40 23.08
N LYS A 315 11.26 12.31 24.06
CA LYS A 315 10.97 12.62 25.47
C LYS A 315 11.97 13.67 25.96
N ASN A 316 11.47 14.75 26.54
CA ASN A 316 12.30 15.89 26.97
C ASN A 316 13.20 16.44 25.84
N ASN A 317 12.65 16.51 24.61
CA ASN A 317 13.36 16.91 23.38
C ASN A 317 14.55 16.03 23.00
N GLN A 318 14.62 14.79 23.49
CA GLN A 318 15.63 13.81 23.10
C GLN A 318 15.02 12.47 22.72
N CYS A 319 15.65 11.77 21.77
CA CYS A 319 15.23 10.41 21.44
C CYS A 319 15.58 9.43 22.56
N THR A 320 14.63 8.60 22.95
CA THR A 320 14.80 7.61 24.04
C THR A 320 15.59 6.38 23.64
N SER A 321 15.61 6.03 22.35
CA SER A 321 16.28 4.84 21.81
C SER A 321 16.47 4.97 20.29
N GLY A 322 17.03 3.93 19.66
CA GLY A 322 17.26 3.88 18.22
C GLY A 322 18.60 4.52 17.80
N PRO A 323 18.84 4.71 16.49
CA PRO A 323 20.12 5.23 15.99
C PRO A 323 20.45 6.64 16.47
N ASN A 324 19.43 7.39 16.89
CA ASN A 324 19.53 8.79 17.31
C ASN A 324 19.32 8.94 18.82
N GLU A 325 19.53 7.89 19.63
CA GLU A 325 19.39 7.96 21.08
C GLU A 325 20.17 9.16 21.67
N GLY A 326 19.50 9.93 22.55
CA GLY A 326 20.03 11.15 23.17
C GLY A 326 20.11 12.37 22.25
N GLN A 327 19.85 12.23 20.94
CA GLN A 327 19.86 13.35 20.00
C GLN A 327 18.59 14.19 20.09
N PRO A 328 18.66 15.49 19.71
CA PRO A 328 17.50 16.37 19.72
C PRO A 328 16.35 15.87 18.84
N CYS A 329 15.13 16.06 19.32
CA CYS A 329 13.91 15.77 18.59
C CYS A 329 12.79 16.74 18.97
N THR A 330 11.76 16.77 18.12
CA THR A 330 10.49 17.46 18.40
C THR A 330 9.36 16.45 18.32
N VAL A 331 8.41 16.53 19.27
CA VAL A 331 7.20 15.71 19.22
C VAL A 331 6.34 16.16 18.03
N GLU A 332 6.17 15.27 17.05
CA GLU A 332 5.33 15.50 15.87
C GLU A 332 3.91 14.96 16.07
N GLY A 333 3.76 13.95 16.91
CA GLY A 333 2.49 13.33 17.24
C GLY A 333 2.52 12.65 18.59
N THR A 334 1.34 12.28 19.11
CA THR A 334 1.22 11.55 20.37
C THR A 334 0.24 10.41 20.23
N VAL A 335 0.64 9.22 20.69
CA VAL A 335 -0.21 8.03 20.74
C VAL A 335 -0.19 7.45 22.16
N THR A 336 -1.36 7.06 22.67
CA THR A 336 -1.44 6.31 23.93
C THR A 336 -1.47 4.82 23.61
N VAL A 337 -0.46 4.08 24.08
CA VAL A 337 -0.39 2.63 23.94
C VAL A 337 -0.83 2.01 25.27
N ALA A 338 -2.14 1.80 25.43
CA ALA A 338 -2.73 1.46 26.73
C ALA A 338 -2.16 0.17 27.37
N GLN A 339 -1.68 -0.76 26.55
CA GLN A 339 -1.12 -2.04 26.97
C GLN A 339 0.39 -1.98 27.25
N ALA A 340 1.05 -0.85 26.99
CA ALA A 340 2.48 -0.71 27.22
C ALA A 340 2.82 -0.78 28.71
N ALA A 341 4.03 -1.29 29.01
CA ALA A 341 4.59 -1.27 30.35
C ALA A 341 5.17 0.11 30.66
N GLY A 342 4.96 0.60 31.89
CA GLY A 342 5.45 1.92 32.31
C GLY A 342 4.68 3.08 31.68
N ASP A 343 5.41 4.02 31.06
CA ASP A 343 4.84 5.21 30.43
C ASP A 343 4.09 4.82 29.15
N LYS A 344 2.79 5.07 29.13
CA LYS A 344 1.88 4.68 28.04
C LYS A 344 1.72 5.76 26.98
N VAL A 345 2.22 6.97 27.22
CA VAL A 345 2.12 8.07 26.28
C VAL A 345 3.40 8.12 25.45
N TYR A 346 3.25 8.00 24.14
CA TYR A 346 4.34 7.99 23.18
C TYR A 346 4.30 9.30 22.41
N GLY A 347 5.16 10.25 22.78
CA GLY A 347 5.51 11.37 21.91
C GLY A 347 6.39 10.85 20.79
N THR A 348 5.91 10.84 19.57
CA THR A 348 6.59 10.25 18.41
C THR A 348 7.22 11.33 17.55
N SER A 349 8.33 10.99 16.89
CA SER A 349 9.09 11.90 16.03
C SER A 349 9.78 11.12 14.92
N ARG A 350 9.84 11.67 13.70
CA ARG A 350 10.61 11.07 12.61
C ARG A 350 12.10 11.08 12.91
N ALA A 351 12.56 11.99 13.77
CA ALA A 351 13.93 12.06 14.23
C ALA A 351 14.34 10.88 15.12
N CYS A 352 13.38 10.10 15.64
CA CYS A 352 13.63 8.95 16.51
C CYS A 352 13.21 7.64 15.82
N PRO A 353 13.92 7.18 14.76
CA PRO A 353 13.57 5.94 14.08
C PRO A 353 13.97 4.71 14.92
N PRO A 354 13.26 3.58 14.80
CA PRO A 354 13.73 2.30 15.34
C PRO A 354 15.03 1.84 14.67
N SER A 355 15.79 0.98 15.36
CA SER A 355 17.02 0.38 14.83
C SER A 355 16.94 -1.14 14.85
N SER A 356 17.48 -1.78 13.83
CA SER A 356 17.74 -3.23 13.84
C SER A 356 18.86 -3.63 14.83
N ALA A 357 19.63 -2.67 15.34
CA ALA A 357 20.63 -2.93 16.38
C ALA A 357 20.00 -3.14 17.77
N THR A 358 18.83 -2.55 18.02
CA THR A 358 18.15 -2.57 19.33
C THR A 358 16.82 -3.33 19.30
N SER A 359 16.32 -3.65 18.10
CA SER A 359 15.03 -4.31 17.88
C SER A 359 15.15 -5.37 16.79
N GLN A 360 14.30 -6.40 16.82
CA GLN A 360 14.28 -7.39 15.77
C GLN A 360 13.56 -6.82 14.54
N PHE A 361 14.28 -6.60 13.45
CA PHE A 361 13.67 -6.24 12.16
C PHE A 361 12.90 -7.45 11.60
N ALA A 362 11.61 -7.26 11.36
CA ALA A 362 10.68 -8.28 10.88
C ALA A 362 10.39 -8.15 9.37
N GLY A 363 11.03 -7.22 8.67
CA GLY A 363 10.91 -7.05 7.21
C GLY A 363 10.21 -5.76 6.81
N THR A 364 10.17 -5.52 5.50
CA THR A 364 9.48 -4.38 4.88
C THR A 364 8.27 -4.88 4.12
N LEU A 365 7.10 -4.39 4.48
CA LEU A 365 5.84 -4.66 3.78
C LEU A 365 5.63 -3.61 2.70
N LYS A 366 5.32 -4.04 1.47
CA LYS A 366 4.84 -3.13 0.42
C LYS A 366 3.34 -2.95 0.61
N ILE A 367 2.92 -1.74 0.95
CA ILE A 367 1.51 -1.41 1.20
C ILE A 367 1.04 -0.45 0.11
N HIS A 368 0.10 -0.93 -0.70
CA HIS A 368 -0.65 -0.09 -1.62
C HIS A 368 -1.86 0.48 -0.88
N LEU A 369 -1.84 1.78 -0.58
CA LEU A 369 -2.83 2.42 0.28
C LEU A 369 -3.76 3.35 -0.53
N PRO A 370 -4.90 2.84 -1.03
CA PRO A 370 -5.92 3.67 -1.66
C PRO A 370 -6.73 4.42 -0.60
N LEU A 371 -6.55 5.73 -0.52
CA LEU A 371 -7.29 6.64 0.35
C LEU A 371 -8.45 7.28 -0.41
N THR A 372 -9.64 7.25 0.16
CA THR A 372 -10.82 7.89 -0.43
C THR A 372 -11.69 8.55 0.64
N THR A 373 -12.32 9.67 0.31
CA THR A 373 -13.43 10.22 1.12
C THR A 373 -14.76 9.53 0.83
N GLY A 374 -14.82 8.66 -0.18
CA GLY A 374 -15.97 7.83 -0.53
C GLY A 374 -15.99 6.52 0.25
N ARG A 375 -16.30 5.42 -0.45
CA ARG A 375 -16.33 4.07 0.14
C ARG A 375 -15.08 3.28 -0.21
N ALA A 376 -14.50 2.60 0.77
CA ALA A 376 -13.48 1.58 0.60
C ALA A 376 -14.02 0.21 1.06
N VAL A 377 -13.74 -0.84 0.30
CA VAL A 377 -14.25 -2.20 0.58
C VAL A 377 -13.17 -3.27 0.39
N CYS A 378 -13.11 -4.24 1.30
CA CYS A 378 -12.48 -5.56 1.13
C CYS A 378 -13.57 -6.64 1.06
N ASN A 379 -13.91 -7.21 -0.11
CA ASN A 379 -14.93 -8.27 -0.13
C ASN A 379 -14.36 -9.63 0.27
N GLY A 380 -15.06 -10.32 1.16
CA GLY A 380 -14.63 -11.58 1.74
C GLY A 380 -15.14 -12.83 1.01
N PRO A 381 -15.00 -14.03 1.62
CA PRO A 381 -14.50 -14.27 2.98
C PRO A 381 -12.97 -14.21 3.15
N LEU A 382 -12.20 -14.44 2.10
CA LEU A 382 -10.73 -14.37 2.16
C LEU A 382 -10.27 -13.23 1.25
N PRO A 383 -10.39 -11.96 1.69
CA PRO A 383 -10.14 -10.80 0.84
C PRO A 383 -8.69 -10.70 0.37
N CYS A 384 -7.76 -11.27 1.14
CA CYS A 384 -6.34 -11.25 0.88
C CYS A 384 -5.79 -12.67 0.80
N THR A 385 -4.76 -12.89 -0.02
CA THR A 385 -4.12 -14.20 -0.20
C THR A 385 -2.63 -14.11 0.02
N ALA A 386 -2.03 -15.19 0.53
CA ALA A 386 -0.58 -15.32 0.57
C ALA A 386 -0.01 -15.32 -0.85
N GLN A 387 1.08 -14.58 -1.06
CA GLN A 387 1.82 -14.51 -2.32
C GLN A 387 2.93 -15.57 -2.36
N PRO A 388 3.29 -16.08 -3.55
CA PRO A 388 4.47 -16.93 -3.69
C PRO A 388 5.73 -16.22 -3.19
N GLY A 389 6.43 -16.83 -2.25
CA GLY A 389 7.62 -16.22 -1.61
C GLY A 389 7.33 -15.46 -0.32
N ASP A 390 6.06 -15.40 0.12
CA ASP A 390 5.73 -14.84 1.44
C ASP A 390 6.49 -15.57 2.55
N PRO A 391 7.11 -14.83 3.48
CA PRO A 391 7.96 -15.41 4.53
C PRO A 391 7.18 -16.21 5.58
N SER A 392 5.85 -16.10 5.64
CA SER A 392 5.02 -16.87 6.57
C SER A 392 4.85 -18.32 6.11
N THR A 393 5.83 -19.17 6.38
CA THR A 393 5.64 -20.61 6.20
C THR A 393 4.68 -21.14 7.26
N GLY A 394 3.49 -21.58 6.85
CA GLY A 394 2.58 -22.38 7.70
C GLY A 394 1.50 -21.61 8.48
N ILE A 395 1.34 -20.30 8.28
CA ILE A 395 0.17 -19.57 8.79
C ILE A 395 -0.89 -19.52 7.68
N PRO A 396 -2.01 -20.25 7.80
CA PRO A 396 -3.07 -20.20 6.80
C PRO A 396 -3.80 -18.86 6.88
N VAL A 397 -4.08 -18.27 5.71
CA VAL A 397 -5.03 -17.15 5.63
C VAL A 397 -6.40 -17.65 6.07
N GLN A 398 -7.02 -16.93 7.00
CA GLN A 398 -8.39 -17.18 7.46
C GLN A 398 -9.26 -15.94 7.23
N ASP A 399 -10.56 -16.14 7.34
CA ASP A 399 -11.60 -15.14 7.13
C ASP A 399 -11.69 -14.20 8.33
N ASP A 400 -11.96 -14.79 9.49
CA ASP A 400 -11.88 -14.17 10.80
C ASP A 400 -11.50 -15.22 11.85
N GLN A 401 -11.49 -14.83 13.12
CA GLN A 401 -11.29 -15.75 14.24
C GLN A 401 -12.53 -15.86 15.16
N CYS A 402 -13.73 -15.70 14.60
CA CYS A 402 -15.01 -15.86 15.32
C CYS A 402 -15.43 -17.34 15.50
N GLY A 403 -14.64 -18.29 14.99
CA GLY A 403 -14.91 -19.72 15.16
C GLY A 403 -16.19 -20.19 14.47
N GLY A 404 -16.56 -19.53 13.36
CA GLY A 404 -17.75 -19.83 12.57
C GLY A 404 -19.01 -19.06 12.99
N ALA A 405 -18.96 -18.28 14.08
CA ALA A 405 -19.99 -17.28 14.39
C ALA A 405 -19.89 -16.07 13.45
N LEU A 406 -20.88 -15.18 13.50
CA LEU A 406 -20.93 -14.00 12.64
C LEU A 406 -20.16 -12.86 13.26
N CYS A 407 -19.48 -12.07 12.43
CA CYS A 407 -18.92 -10.80 12.85
C CYS A 407 -19.94 -9.67 12.62
N ASN A 408 -20.84 -9.46 13.58
CA ASN A 408 -21.89 -8.43 13.44
C ASN A 408 -22.44 -7.91 14.78
N ALA A 409 -21.84 -8.31 15.91
CA ALA A 409 -22.29 -7.85 17.20
C ALA A 409 -21.65 -6.51 17.57
N SER A 410 -22.36 -5.73 18.38
CA SER A 410 -21.78 -4.57 19.06
C SER A 410 -20.69 -5.02 20.04
N CYS A 411 -19.56 -4.32 20.02
CA CYS A 411 -18.44 -4.63 20.88
C CYS A 411 -18.70 -4.26 22.34
N THR A 412 -18.10 -5.03 23.27
CA THR A 412 -18.16 -4.78 24.72
C THR A 412 -16.78 -5.03 25.36
N GLY A 413 -16.66 -4.73 26.66
CA GLY A 413 -15.44 -4.99 27.42
C GLY A 413 -14.25 -4.15 26.93
N LEU A 414 -13.10 -4.78 26.72
CA LEU A 414 -11.90 -4.08 26.22
C LEU A 414 -12.05 -3.59 24.78
N ALA A 415 -12.96 -4.19 23.99
CA ALA A 415 -13.30 -3.73 22.65
C ALA A 415 -14.28 -2.55 22.66
N CYS A 416 -14.85 -2.16 23.80
CA CYS A 416 -15.65 -0.94 23.92
C CYS A 416 -15.61 -0.42 25.35
N THR A 417 -14.56 0.35 25.66
CA THR A 417 -14.32 0.93 26.99
C THR A 417 -15.05 2.26 27.19
N GLY A 418 -15.52 2.86 26.11
CA GLY A 418 -16.26 4.10 26.07
C GLY A 418 -16.81 4.36 24.67
N HIS A 419 -17.37 5.55 24.45
CA HIS A 419 -17.89 5.97 23.16
C HIS A 419 -17.30 7.32 22.75
N THR A 420 -17.09 7.51 21.44
CA THR A 420 -16.82 8.84 20.87
C THR A 420 -18.07 9.74 21.00
N PRO A 421 -17.95 11.07 20.81
CA PRO A 421 -19.11 11.96 20.81
C PRO A 421 -20.21 11.55 19.81
N ASP A 422 -19.81 10.92 18.70
CA ASP A 422 -20.71 10.42 17.66
C ASP A 422 -21.26 9.01 17.97
N GLY A 423 -20.99 8.49 19.16
CA GLY A 423 -21.53 7.22 19.64
C GLY A 423 -20.80 5.96 19.13
N GLN A 424 -19.59 6.09 18.58
CA GLN A 424 -18.80 4.93 18.14
C GLN A 424 -18.02 4.32 19.31
N CYS A 425 -17.90 2.99 19.36
CA CYS A 425 -17.16 2.30 20.43
C CYS A 425 -15.66 2.61 20.39
N LEU A 426 -15.10 3.04 21.51
CA LEU A 426 -13.66 3.28 21.70
C LEU A 426 -13.00 2.04 22.33
N ASP A 427 -12.11 1.38 21.60
CA ASP A 427 -11.33 0.24 22.09
C ASP A 427 -10.33 0.70 23.15
N SER A 428 -10.00 -0.19 24.09
CA SER A 428 -8.91 0.00 25.04
C SER A 428 -7.57 0.38 24.40
N LYS A 429 -7.32 -0.02 23.14
CA LYS A 429 -6.12 0.32 22.35
C LYS A 429 -6.15 1.74 21.79
N GLY A 430 -7.32 2.39 21.73
CA GLY A 430 -7.50 3.80 21.36
C GLY A 430 -8.15 4.05 19.99
N GLY A 431 -8.32 3.03 19.16
CA GLY A 431 -9.06 3.10 17.89
C GLY A 431 -10.56 2.83 18.04
N ILE A 432 -11.24 2.65 16.91
CA ILE A 432 -12.71 2.56 16.84
C ILE A 432 -13.14 1.14 16.51
N SER A 433 -13.80 0.50 17.46
CA SER A 433 -14.38 -0.83 17.22
C SER A 433 -15.63 -0.75 16.35
N GLN A 434 -15.60 -1.45 15.21
CA GLN A 434 -16.75 -1.55 14.30
C GLN A 434 -17.66 -2.72 14.65
N PHE A 435 -17.11 -3.94 14.66
CA PHE A 435 -17.85 -5.17 14.88
C PHE A 435 -17.05 -6.13 15.76
N CYS A 436 -17.79 -6.92 16.53
CA CYS A 436 -17.26 -8.02 17.31
C CYS A 436 -17.99 -9.33 16.97
N CYS A 437 -17.36 -10.44 17.32
CA CYS A 437 -17.91 -11.77 17.07
C CYS A 437 -19.23 -11.95 17.86
N SER A 438 -20.25 -12.54 17.24
CA SER A 438 -21.57 -12.70 17.86
C SER A 438 -21.60 -13.70 19.01
N ASN A 439 -20.59 -14.59 19.10
CA ASN A 439 -20.35 -15.50 20.21
C ASN A 439 -19.37 -14.95 21.26
N ASP A 440 -18.66 -13.85 20.97
CA ASP A 440 -17.74 -13.18 21.89
C ASP A 440 -17.66 -11.69 21.53
N THR A 441 -18.50 -10.90 22.20
CA THR A 441 -18.58 -9.45 21.94
C THR A 441 -17.35 -8.67 22.42
N THR A 442 -16.37 -9.32 23.05
CA THR A 442 -15.09 -8.69 23.42
C THR A 442 -14.03 -8.85 22.34
N LYS A 443 -14.33 -9.61 21.28
CA LYS A 443 -13.39 -9.94 20.21
C LYS A 443 -13.75 -9.20 18.92
N PRO A 444 -12.96 -8.18 18.53
CA PRO A 444 -13.11 -7.51 17.25
C PRO A 444 -12.94 -8.48 16.08
N CYS A 445 -13.53 -8.14 14.93
CA CYS A 445 -13.47 -8.99 13.75
C CYS A 445 -13.84 -8.21 12.49
N TYR A 446 -13.67 -8.86 11.34
CA TYR A 446 -14.15 -8.39 10.06
C TYR A 446 -15.40 -9.14 9.58
N PRO A 447 -16.43 -8.43 9.06
CA PRO A 447 -17.64 -9.05 8.51
C PRO A 447 -17.42 -9.59 7.09
N THR A 448 -16.34 -10.33 6.84
CA THR A 448 -15.98 -10.87 5.52
C THR A 448 -16.82 -12.08 5.12
N LYS A 449 -17.50 -12.74 6.07
CA LYS A 449 -18.47 -13.81 5.84
C LYS A 449 -19.73 -13.60 6.68
N GLN A 450 -20.91 -13.68 6.04
CA GLN A 450 -22.19 -13.46 6.73
C GLN A 450 -22.93 -14.73 7.09
N VAL A 451 -22.97 -15.73 6.23
CA VAL A 451 -23.51 -17.08 6.48
C VAL A 451 -22.83 -18.04 5.50
N PRO A 452 -22.91 -19.38 5.67
CA PRO A 452 -22.35 -20.31 4.70
C PRO A 452 -22.83 -20.00 3.27
N GLY A 453 -21.88 -19.67 2.39
CA GLY A 453 -22.16 -19.33 0.98
C GLY A 453 -22.50 -17.87 0.69
N VAL A 454 -22.58 -16.99 1.69
CA VAL A 454 -22.82 -15.54 1.50
C VAL A 454 -21.58 -14.76 1.93
N ALA A 455 -20.94 -14.14 0.95
CA ALA A 455 -19.81 -13.24 1.16
C ALA A 455 -20.28 -11.95 1.85
N GLY A 456 -19.52 -11.50 2.84
CA GLY A 456 -19.62 -10.16 3.39
C GLY A 456 -18.49 -9.26 2.87
N ASN A 457 -18.33 -8.11 3.47
CA ASN A 457 -17.34 -7.11 3.11
C ASN A 457 -16.84 -6.34 4.33
N ILE A 458 -15.54 -6.13 4.42
CA ILE A 458 -15.01 -5.02 5.23
C ILE A 458 -15.39 -3.76 4.47
N GLU A 459 -16.00 -2.81 5.16
CA GLU A 459 -16.43 -1.57 4.53
C GLU A 459 -16.09 -0.40 5.44
N ARG A 460 -15.45 0.61 4.85
CA ARG A 460 -15.21 1.90 5.47
C ARG A 460 -15.81 2.97 4.58
N THR A 461 -16.52 3.92 5.19
CA THR A 461 -17.09 5.07 4.49
C THR A 461 -16.46 6.33 5.04
N GLY A 462 -15.80 7.07 4.15
CA GLY A 462 -15.23 8.37 4.44
C GLY A 462 -16.28 9.46 4.47
N ILE A 463 -15.80 10.67 4.70
CA ILE A 463 -16.60 11.88 4.71
C ILE A 463 -15.87 12.87 3.81
N ALA A 464 -16.55 13.33 2.75
CA ALA A 464 -16.03 14.35 1.85
C ALA A 464 -15.60 15.59 2.63
N ASN A 465 -14.64 16.33 2.07
CA ASN A 465 -14.06 17.48 2.71
C ASN A 465 -14.43 18.82 1.99
N PRO A 466 -15.68 19.29 2.05
CA PRO A 466 -16.04 20.59 1.47
C PRO A 466 -15.19 21.71 2.07
N LEU A 467 -14.60 22.51 1.19
CA LEU A 467 -13.70 23.58 1.58
C LEU A 467 -14.44 24.85 2.00
N THR A 468 -13.85 25.60 2.93
CA THR A 468 -14.28 26.92 3.39
C THR A 468 -13.10 27.90 3.33
N PRO A 469 -13.21 29.05 2.64
CA PRO A 469 -14.32 29.45 1.77
C PRO A 469 -14.55 28.47 0.60
N PRO A 470 -15.80 28.33 0.09
CA PRO A 470 -16.11 27.35 -0.94
C PRO A 470 -15.32 27.59 -2.23
N TRP A 471 -15.19 26.55 -3.05
CA TRP A 471 -14.66 26.70 -4.41
C TRP A 471 -15.51 27.71 -5.21
N GLY A 472 -14.87 28.53 -6.04
CA GLY A 472 -15.50 29.71 -6.66
C GLY A 472 -15.24 31.01 -5.91
N ASP A 473 -14.95 30.93 -4.61
CA ASP A 473 -14.51 32.08 -3.82
C ASP A 473 -13.01 32.32 -4.07
N GLY A 474 -12.61 33.53 -4.46
CA GLY A 474 -11.21 33.87 -4.75
C GLY A 474 -10.30 33.95 -3.52
N ILE A 475 -10.82 33.74 -2.30
CA ILE A 475 -10.07 33.83 -1.04
C ILE A 475 -9.39 32.49 -0.70
N TYR A 476 -8.11 32.59 -0.35
CA TYR A 476 -7.24 31.52 0.14
C TYR A 476 -6.51 31.95 1.44
N PRO A 477 -6.10 31.02 2.32
CA PRO A 477 -6.25 29.56 2.21
C PRO A 477 -7.70 29.11 2.37
N LYS A 478 -8.03 27.95 1.79
CA LYS A 478 -9.28 27.24 2.04
C LYS A 478 -9.01 26.07 2.96
N THR A 479 -9.91 25.81 3.89
CA THR A 479 -9.78 24.71 4.85
C THR A 479 -11.01 23.84 4.84
N GLY A 480 -10.84 22.56 5.08
CA GLY A 480 -11.97 21.70 5.39
C GLY A 480 -11.55 20.53 6.28
N ASN A 481 -12.54 19.96 6.98
CA ASN A 481 -12.38 18.73 7.74
C ASN A 481 -13.17 17.61 7.07
N GLY A 482 -12.54 16.44 6.94
CA GLY A 482 -13.17 15.25 6.38
C GLY A 482 -12.53 13.99 6.93
N THR A 483 -12.93 12.85 6.38
CA THR A 483 -12.41 11.54 6.75
C THR A 483 -12.05 10.79 5.50
N VAL A 484 -10.77 10.42 5.37
CA VAL A 484 -10.34 9.46 4.35
C VAL A 484 -10.32 8.06 4.95
N VAL A 485 -10.69 7.09 4.15
CA VAL A 485 -10.74 5.68 4.53
C VAL A 485 -9.98 4.83 3.54
N SER A 486 -9.55 3.66 4.00
CA SER A 486 -8.92 2.65 3.15
C SER A 486 -9.26 1.25 3.60
N THR A 487 -9.14 0.32 2.66
CA THR A 487 -9.11 -1.12 2.89
C THR A 487 -8.07 -1.68 1.93
N PHE A 488 -7.14 -2.50 2.40
CA PHE A 488 -5.99 -2.98 1.64
C PHE A 488 -5.58 -4.38 2.10
N CYS A 489 -4.61 -5.00 1.42
CA CYS A 489 -4.02 -6.26 1.85
C CYS A 489 -2.62 -6.03 2.40
N GLU A 490 -2.35 -6.65 3.54
CA GLU A 490 -1.06 -6.65 4.20
C GLU A 490 -0.33 -7.97 3.92
N PRO A 491 0.89 -7.92 3.36
CA PRO A 491 1.69 -9.12 3.19
C PRO A 491 2.24 -9.64 4.53
N ALA A 492 2.81 -10.84 4.51
CA ALA A 492 3.43 -11.41 5.69
C ALA A 492 4.74 -10.73 6.07
N THR A 493 5.04 -10.68 7.37
CA THR A 493 6.37 -10.33 7.88
C THR A 493 7.25 -11.59 7.97
N THR A 494 8.55 -11.41 8.21
CA THR A 494 9.48 -12.52 8.55
C THR A 494 9.31 -13.06 9.97
N SER A 495 8.47 -12.44 10.81
CA SER A 495 8.24 -12.86 12.19
C SER A 495 6.95 -13.68 12.32
N ASN A 496 7.08 -14.97 12.61
CA ASN A 496 5.92 -15.84 12.88
C ASN A 496 5.09 -15.35 14.07
N THR A 497 5.71 -14.72 15.07
CA THR A 497 5.01 -14.13 16.22
C THR A 497 4.07 -13.01 15.78
N ILE A 498 4.53 -12.10 14.92
CA ILE A 498 3.68 -11.02 14.38
C ILE A 498 2.60 -11.62 13.49
N ASN A 499 2.97 -12.51 12.56
CA ASN A 499 2.03 -13.08 11.61
C ASN A 499 0.90 -13.88 12.29
N THR A 500 1.21 -14.62 13.37
CA THR A 500 0.21 -15.39 14.11
C THR A 500 -0.70 -14.50 14.94
N THR A 501 -0.15 -13.48 15.59
CA THR A 501 -0.92 -12.56 16.45
C THR A 501 -1.81 -11.62 15.65
N THR A 502 -1.34 -11.14 14.51
CA THR A 502 -2.09 -10.23 13.64
C THR A 502 -2.99 -11.00 12.67
N GLY A 503 -2.51 -12.13 12.15
CA GLY A 503 -3.13 -12.84 11.04
C GLY A 503 -2.65 -12.30 9.71
N LEU A 504 -1.33 -12.30 9.51
CA LEU A 504 -0.69 -11.90 8.25
C LEU A 504 -0.23 -13.13 7.45
N PRO A 505 -0.36 -13.13 6.11
CA PRO A 505 -0.95 -12.05 5.29
C PRO A 505 -2.48 -11.97 5.51
N GLY A 506 -3.02 -10.76 5.43
CA GLY A 506 -4.42 -10.51 5.82
C GLY A 506 -4.93 -9.13 5.41
N PRO A 507 -6.22 -8.86 5.64
CA PRO A 507 -6.80 -7.55 5.35
C PRO A 507 -6.35 -6.48 6.34
N GLY A 508 -6.17 -5.27 5.83
CA GLY A 508 -6.05 -4.05 6.62
C GLY A 508 -7.21 -3.08 6.32
N ALA A 509 -7.61 -2.30 7.32
CA ALA A 509 -8.63 -1.26 7.16
C ALA A 509 -8.30 -0.03 7.99
N LEU A 510 -8.66 1.14 7.46
CA LEU A 510 -8.22 2.44 7.98
C LEU A 510 -9.35 3.46 8.00
N ILE A 511 -9.44 4.25 9.07
CA ILE A 511 -10.18 5.50 9.16
C ILE A 511 -9.21 6.61 9.60
N LEU A 512 -9.08 7.65 8.79
CA LEU A 512 -8.28 8.83 9.11
C LEU A 512 -9.14 10.10 8.98
N PRO A 513 -9.78 10.57 10.07
CA PRO A 513 -10.24 11.95 10.11
C PRO A 513 -9.04 12.89 9.97
N GLY A 514 -9.25 14.04 9.37
CA GLY A 514 -8.19 14.99 9.13
C GLY A 514 -8.68 16.35 8.66
N MET A 515 -7.71 17.24 8.49
CA MET A 515 -7.90 18.57 7.94
C MET A 515 -7.16 18.68 6.61
N THR A 516 -7.77 19.34 5.64
CA THR A 516 -7.11 19.74 4.40
C THR A 516 -7.01 21.25 4.36
N VAL A 517 -5.83 21.76 4.03
CA VAL A 517 -5.58 23.17 3.74
C VAL A 517 -5.17 23.30 2.29
N VAL A 518 -5.94 24.06 1.51
CA VAL A 518 -5.65 24.36 0.11
C VAL A 518 -5.14 25.78 0.01
N THR A 519 -4.01 25.95 -0.68
CA THR A 519 -3.36 27.25 -0.86
C THR A 519 -3.16 27.58 -2.35
N LYS A 520 -3.10 28.88 -2.62
CA LYS A 520 -2.79 29.47 -3.91
C LYS A 520 -1.67 30.49 -3.69
N GLN A 521 -0.55 30.33 -4.39
CA GLN A 521 0.60 31.24 -4.35
C GLN A 521 0.64 32.19 -5.55
#